data_AF-A0A3M1M1Y6-F1
#
_entry.id   AF-A0A3M1M1Y6-F1
#
_cell.length_a   1.000
_cell.length_b   1.000
_cell.length_c   1.000
_cell.angle_alpha   90.00
_cell.angle_beta   90.00
_cell.angle_gamma   90.00
#
_symmetry.space_group_name_H-M   'P 1'
#
loop_
_entity.id
_entity.type
_entity.pdbx_description
1 polymer ?
#
loop_
_entity_poly.entity_id
_entity_poly.type
_entity_poly.pdbx_seq_one_letter_code
_entity_poly.pdbx_strand_id
1 'polypeptide(L)'
;MAAWGGFTLAWYGKLLGNEAIGVALKNSIIVAGTATLVSTVFGTMVALAMSRYTFWGKMAFDALLYLPIIIPDIAMAVMLLLFFVLSRVQLGLPTIIISHIAFNISFVAVVVRARLAYFDVTLEEAAQDLYANEWQTFRRVTLPLIMPGILGGALLAFTLSLDDFVITFFTAGVGSTTLPLRIYSMIKLGITPEINALSSLMLIASMTLVLLSLFLQKGGGGRIEIV
;
A
#
# COMPACT_ATOMS: atom_id res chain seq x y z
N MET A 1 -18.13 35.40 -10.32
CA MET A 1 -17.48 34.63 -11.41
C MET A 1 -15.99 34.78 -11.25
N ALA A 2 -15.25 33.67 -11.09
CA ALA A 2 -13.79 33.73 -11.03
C ALA A 2 -13.25 34.04 -12.43
N ALA A 3 -12.62 35.20 -12.61
CA ALA A 3 -11.92 35.53 -13.84
C ALA A 3 -10.59 34.79 -13.89
N TRP A 4 -10.25 34.20 -15.04
CA TRP A 4 -8.97 33.49 -15.23
C TRP A 4 -7.81 34.49 -15.17
N GLY A 5 -6.93 34.33 -14.18
CA GLY A 5 -5.82 35.25 -13.89
C GLY A 5 -4.45 34.84 -14.45
N GLY A 6 -4.40 33.83 -15.34
CA GLY A 6 -3.15 33.29 -15.90
C GLY A 6 -2.54 32.14 -15.10
N PHE A 7 -1.40 31.61 -15.57
CA PHE A 7 -0.63 30.58 -14.90
C PHE A 7 0.13 31.16 -13.70
N THR A 8 0.12 30.46 -12.56
CA THR A 8 0.85 30.88 -11.37
C THR A 8 1.30 29.70 -10.52
N LEU A 9 2.47 29.84 -9.90
CA LEU A 9 3.01 28.88 -8.92
C LEU A 9 2.82 29.35 -7.46
N ALA A 10 2.20 30.52 -7.24
CA ALA A 10 2.09 31.13 -5.92
C ALA A 10 1.34 30.24 -4.90
N TRP A 11 0.35 29.48 -5.36
CA TRP A 11 -0.45 28.60 -4.51
C TRP A 11 0.36 27.42 -3.95
N TYR A 12 1.36 26.91 -4.69
CA TYR A 12 2.26 25.88 -4.18
C TYR A 12 3.13 26.40 -3.02
N GLY A 13 3.58 27.66 -3.09
CA GLY A 13 4.30 28.29 -1.98
C GLY A 13 3.42 28.48 -0.73
N LYS A 14 2.13 28.81 -0.91
CA LYS A 14 1.18 28.93 0.21
C LYS A 14 0.92 27.61 0.93
N LEU A 15 0.98 26.47 0.23
CA LEU A 15 0.84 25.15 0.85
C LEU A 15 1.91 24.90 1.92
N LEU A 16 3.14 25.35 1.68
CA LEU A 16 4.27 25.16 2.61
C LEU A 16 4.10 25.94 3.93
N GLY A 17 3.35 27.04 3.91
CA GLY A 17 3.04 27.84 5.11
C GLY A 17 1.80 27.36 5.87
N ASN A 18 1.08 26.35 5.38
CA ASN A 18 -0.17 25.89 5.98
C ASN A 18 0.09 24.75 6.96
N GLU A 19 0.11 25.06 8.25
CA GLU A 19 0.36 24.09 9.32
C GLU A 19 -0.60 22.89 9.27
N ALA A 20 -1.87 23.10 8.93
CA ALA A 20 -2.85 22.01 8.85
C ALA A 20 -2.54 21.04 7.69
N ILE A 21 -1.98 21.55 6.58
CA ILE A 21 -1.52 20.70 5.46
C ILE A 21 -0.24 19.97 5.85
N GLY A 22 0.68 20.62 6.57
CA GLY A 22 1.88 19.98 7.11
C GLY A 22 1.56 18.84 8.08
N VAL A 23 0.59 19.03 8.99
CA VAL A 23 0.10 17.98 9.89
C VAL A 23 -0.54 16.84 9.11
N ALA A 24 -1.37 17.15 8.11
CA ALA A 24 -2.01 16.14 7.27
C ALA A 24 -0.99 15.33 6.45
N LEU A 25 0.03 15.97 5.91
CA LEU A 25 1.16 15.33 5.22
C LEU A 25 1.91 14.38 6.17
N LYS A 26 2.24 14.86 7.37
CA LYS A 26 2.91 14.04 8.39
C LYS A 26 2.09 12.80 8.74
N ASN A 27 0.79 12.96 8.98
CA ASN A 27 -0.10 11.84 9.27
C ASN A 27 -0.19 10.85 8.11
N SER A 28 -0.33 11.33 6.87
CA SER A 28 -0.31 10.50 5.66
C SER A 28 0.98 9.68 5.53
N ILE A 29 2.15 10.30 5.72
CA ILE A 29 3.43 9.61 5.64
C ILE A 29 3.57 8.56 6.75
N ILE A 30 3.17 8.89 7.98
CA ILE A 30 3.21 7.94 9.10
C ILE A 30 2.30 6.74 8.78
N VAL A 31 1.07 6.98 8.37
CA VAL A 31 0.10 5.92 8.02
C VAL A 31 0.63 5.06 6.88
N ALA A 32 0.97 5.66 5.74
CA ALA A 32 1.43 4.93 4.57
C ALA A 32 2.75 4.20 4.83
N GLY A 33 3.72 4.85 5.46
CA GLY A 33 5.01 4.23 5.78
C GLY A 33 4.85 3.04 6.74
N THR A 34 4.12 3.21 7.84
CA THR A 34 3.95 2.13 8.84
C THR A 34 3.12 0.98 8.28
N ALA A 35 2.00 1.26 7.61
CA ALA A 35 1.17 0.24 7.00
C ALA A 35 1.94 -0.54 5.93
N THR A 36 2.67 0.14 5.04
CA THR A 36 3.49 -0.53 4.03
C THR A 36 4.55 -1.42 4.65
N LEU A 37 5.31 -0.94 5.63
CA LEU A 37 6.38 -1.72 6.23
C LEU A 37 5.83 -3.01 6.86
N VAL A 38 4.76 -2.88 7.65
CA VAL A 38 4.14 -4.01 8.34
C VAL A 38 3.51 -4.98 7.34
N SER A 39 2.71 -4.47 6.40
CA SER A 39 2.08 -5.31 5.37
C SER A 39 3.07 -5.95 4.42
N THR A 40 4.23 -5.33 4.19
CA THR A 40 5.27 -5.94 3.35
C THR A 40 5.86 -7.18 4.02
N VAL A 41 6.16 -7.09 5.32
CA VAL A 41 6.66 -8.23 6.09
C VAL A 41 5.61 -9.34 6.15
N PHE A 42 4.40 -9.04 6.60
CA PHE A 42 3.35 -10.06 6.76
C PHE A 42 2.85 -10.59 5.41
N GLY A 43 2.65 -9.73 4.42
CA GLY A 43 2.23 -10.13 3.07
C GLY A 43 3.27 -11.02 2.38
N THR A 44 4.57 -10.72 2.53
CA THR A 44 5.64 -11.59 1.99
C THR A 44 5.67 -12.94 2.71
N MET A 45 5.52 -12.96 4.04
CA MET A 45 5.43 -14.23 4.79
C MET A 45 4.24 -15.07 4.35
N VAL A 46 3.07 -14.45 4.19
CA VAL A 46 1.87 -15.11 3.70
C VAL A 46 2.07 -15.63 2.28
N ALA A 47 2.68 -14.84 1.39
CA ALA A 47 2.98 -15.26 0.03
C ALA A 47 3.86 -16.51 -0.02
N LEU A 48 4.94 -16.52 0.75
CA LEU A 48 5.85 -17.67 0.86
C LEU A 48 5.15 -18.89 1.44
N ALA A 49 4.37 -18.71 2.51
CA ALA A 49 3.66 -19.80 3.15
C ALA A 49 2.62 -20.44 2.20
N MET A 50 1.83 -19.61 1.51
CA MET A 50 0.81 -20.10 0.57
C MET A 50 1.41 -20.69 -0.71
N SER A 51 2.59 -20.25 -1.13
CA SER A 51 3.28 -20.81 -2.30
C SER A 51 3.93 -22.16 -2.02
N ARG A 52 4.49 -22.36 -0.81
CA ARG A 52 5.31 -23.54 -0.49
C ARG A 52 4.54 -24.69 0.14
N TYR A 53 3.58 -24.38 1.00
CA TYR A 53 2.92 -25.39 1.82
C TYR A 53 1.51 -25.71 1.31
N THR A 54 1.11 -26.97 1.45
CA THR A 54 -0.27 -27.43 1.31
C THR A 54 -0.78 -27.85 2.68
N PHE A 55 -1.95 -27.36 3.07
CA PHE A 55 -2.59 -27.69 4.34
C PHE A 55 -4.11 -27.62 4.19
N TRP A 56 -4.83 -28.29 5.09
CA TRP A 56 -6.29 -28.48 5.01
C TRP A 56 -7.10 -27.18 4.88
N GLY A 57 -6.68 -26.11 5.58
CA GLY A 57 -7.34 -24.80 5.55
C GLY A 57 -6.89 -23.85 4.43
N LYS A 58 -6.04 -24.30 3.49
CA LYS A 58 -5.41 -23.43 2.48
C LYS A 58 -6.42 -22.69 1.63
N MET A 59 -7.51 -23.36 1.21
CA MET A 59 -8.56 -22.73 0.41
C MET A 59 -9.28 -21.60 1.14
N ALA A 60 -9.58 -21.79 2.43
CA ALA A 60 -10.22 -20.76 3.26
C ALA A 60 -9.28 -19.56 3.48
N PHE A 61 -7.98 -19.84 3.69
CA PHE A 61 -6.97 -18.79 3.84
C PHE A 61 -6.76 -18.01 2.53
N ASP A 62 -6.73 -18.69 1.38
CA ASP A 62 -6.69 -18.04 0.07
C ASP A 62 -7.94 -17.16 -0.13
N ALA A 63 -9.14 -17.67 0.18
CA ALA A 63 -10.37 -16.87 0.10
C ALA A 63 -10.30 -15.62 1.00
N LEU A 64 -9.80 -15.75 2.22
CA LEU A 64 -9.60 -14.62 3.15
C LEU A 64 -8.61 -13.59 2.59
N LEU A 65 -7.54 -14.04 1.93
CA LEU A 65 -6.53 -13.17 1.32
C LEU A 65 -7.13 -12.37 0.16
N TYR A 66 -7.98 -12.98 -0.67
CA TYR A 66 -8.65 -12.28 -1.78
C TYR A 66 -9.86 -11.44 -1.35
N LEU A 67 -10.41 -11.67 -0.16
CA LEU A 67 -11.61 -11.00 0.34
C LEU A 67 -11.50 -9.45 0.29
N PRO A 68 -10.42 -8.81 0.79
CA PRO A 68 -10.28 -7.35 0.73
C PRO A 68 -10.21 -6.77 -0.68
N ILE A 69 -9.84 -7.59 -1.67
CA ILE A 69 -9.72 -7.17 -3.08
C ILE A 69 -11.09 -7.21 -3.77
N ILE A 70 -11.96 -8.12 -3.33
CA ILE A 70 -13.30 -8.35 -3.91
C ILE A 70 -14.35 -7.45 -3.25
N ILE A 71 -14.25 -7.25 -1.94
CA ILE A 71 -15.19 -6.41 -1.19
C ILE A 71 -15.02 -4.94 -1.62
N PRO A 72 -16.12 -4.21 -1.90
CA PRO A 72 -16.04 -2.77 -2.16
C PRO A 72 -15.44 -2.01 -0.97
N ASP A 73 -14.51 -1.08 -1.23
CA ASP A 73 -13.77 -0.35 -0.20
C ASP A 73 -14.68 0.28 0.87
N ILE A 74 -15.83 0.81 0.46
CA ILE A 74 -16.78 1.42 1.40
C ILE A 74 -17.42 0.41 2.35
N ALA A 75 -17.68 -0.81 1.89
CA ALA A 75 -18.20 -1.87 2.74
C ALA A 75 -17.15 -2.29 3.77
N MET A 76 -15.90 -2.47 3.33
CA MET A 76 -14.78 -2.78 4.22
C MET A 76 -14.55 -1.68 5.26
N ALA A 77 -14.59 -0.42 4.85
CA ALA A 77 -14.43 0.73 5.74
C ALA A 77 -15.51 0.78 6.83
N VAL A 78 -16.78 0.56 6.45
CA VAL A 78 -17.89 0.50 7.41
C VAL A 78 -17.75 -0.69 8.36
N MET A 79 -17.34 -1.86 7.86
CA MET A 79 -17.09 -3.03 8.70
C MET A 79 -15.98 -2.80 9.72
N LEU A 80 -14.87 -2.16 9.31
CA LEU A 80 -13.76 -1.81 10.20
C LEU A 80 -14.18 -0.77 11.25
N LEU A 81 -14.95 0.25 10.86
CA LEU A 81 -15.52 1.19 11.81
C LEU A 81 -16.39 0.47 12.85
N LEU A 82 -17.32 -0.37 12.41
CA LEU A 82 -18.17 -1.15 13.32
C LEU A 82 -17.32 -2.03 14.24
N PHE A 83 -16.29 -2.67 13.72
CA PHE A 83 -15.36 -3.47 14.50
C PHE A 83 -14.70 -2.64 15.62
N PHE A 84 -14.15 -1.46 15.33
CA PHE A 84 -13.52 -0.61 16.34
C PHE A 84 -14.53 -0.09 17.37
N VAL A 85 -15.71 0.34 16.93
CA VAL A 85 -16.77 0.84 17.81
C VAL A 85 -17.28 -0.26 18.75
N LEU A 86 -17.56 -1.45 18.23
CA LEU A 86 -17.99 -2.60 19.03
C LEU A 86 -16.90 -3.07 19.99
N SER A 87 -15.63 -2.98 19.57
CA SER A 87 -14.46 -3.28 20.40
C SER A 87 -14.10 -2.16 21.37
N ARG A 88 -14.87 -1.04 21.38
CA ARG A 88 -14.63 0.16 22.20
C ARG A 88 -13.24 0.78 22.00
N VAL A 89 -12.69 0.65 20.80
CA VAL A 89 -11.42 1.28 20.41
C VAL A 89 -11.70 2.71 19.96
N GLN A 90 -10.99 3.67 20.56
CA GLN A 90 -11.09 5.06 20.15
C GLN A 90 -10.47 5.24 18.76
N LEU A 91 -11.23 5.87 17.85
CA LEU A 91 -10.73 6.19 16.51
C LEU A 91 -9.60 7.22 16.59
N GLY A 92 -8.61 7.06 15.71
CA GLY A 92 -7.45 7.92 15.62
C GLY A 92 -6.42 7.40 14.62
N LEU A 93 -5.17 7.85 14.76
CA LEU A 93 -4.09 7.40 13.88
C LEU A 93 -3.86 5.87 13.93
N PRO A 94 -3.90 5.20 15.11
CA PRO A 94 -3.69 3.76 15.17
C PRO A 94 -4.76 2.93 14.45
N THR A 95 -6.04 3.36 14.51
CA THR A 95 -7.13 2.64 13.83
C THR A 95 -7.03 2.76 12.32
N ILE A 96 -6.58 3.92 11.81
CA ILE A 96 -6.23 4.08 10.39
C ILE A 96 -5.10 3.12 10.03
N ILE A 97 -3.99 3.10 10.79
CA ILE A 97 -2.84 2.23 10.51
C ILE A 97 -3.25 0.75 10.47
N ILE A 98 -3.99 0.27 11.48
CA ILE A 98 -4.46 -1.12 11.54
C ILE A 98 -5.35 -1.45 10.34
N SER A 99 -6.25 -0.54 9.98
CA SER A 99 -7.14 -0.71 8.82
C SER A 99 -6.35 -0.83 7.53
N HIS A 100 -5.33 0.02 7.37
CA HIS A 100 -4.48 0.00 6.19
C HIS A 100 -3.63 -1.26 6.11
N ILE A 101 -3.13 -1.74 7.26
CA ILE A 101 -2.42 -3.02 7.33
C ILE A 101 -3.31 -4.16 6.86
N ALA A 102 -4.56 -4.20 7.35
CA ALA A 102 -5.50 -5.29 7.10
C ALA A 102 -5.76 -5.53 5.61
N PHE A 103 -5.92 -4.47 4.81
CA PHE A 103 -6.10 -4.63 3.36
C PHE A 103 -4.77 -4.73 2.61
N ASN A 104 -3.73 -3.98 3.00
CA ASN A 104 -2.46 -3.98 2.29
C ASN A 104 -1.73 -5.34 2.32
N ILE A 105 -1.91 -6.15 3.38
CA ILE A 105 -1.34 -7.50 3.44
C ILE A 105 -1.76 -8.33 2.22
N SER A 106 -3.04 -8.25 1.84
CA SER A 106 -3.57 -8.98 0.68
C SER A 106 -2.91 -8.54 -0.62
N PHE A 107 -2.80 -7.23 -0.84
CA PHE A 107 -2.18 -6.70 -2.06
C PHE A 107 -0.70 -7.07 -2.15
N VAL A 108 0.08 -6.91 -1.07
CA VAL A 108 1.49 -7.31 -1.07
C VAL A 108 1.62 -8.82 -1.30
N ALA A 109 0.82 -9.64 -0.61
CA ALA A 109 0.87 -11.08 -0.77
C ALA A 109 0.58 -11.52 -2.21
N VAL A 110 -0.42 -10.93 -2.87
CA VAL A 110 -0.73 -11.22 -4.29
C VAL A 110 0.44 -10.86 -5.20
N VAL A 111 1.04 -9.66 -5.04
CA VAL A 111 2.15 -9.22 -5.88
C VAL A 111 3.39 -10.11 -5.69
N VAL A 112 3.72 -10.46 -4.45
CA VAL A 112 4.86 -11.35 -4.15
C VAL A 112 4.61 -12.78 -4.65
N ARG A 113 3.38 -13.30 -4.51
CA ARG A 113 3.01 -14.62 -5.07
C ARG A 113 3.10 -14.66 -6.59
N ALA A 114 2.65 -13.60 -7.26
CA ALA A 114 2.80 -13.49 -8.70
C ALA A 114 4.29 -13.56 -9.08
N ARG A 115 5.18 -12.91 -8.33
CA ARG A 115 6.62 -13.00 -8.56
C ARG A 115 7.18 -14.41 -8.33
N LEU A 116 6.75 -15.08 -7.26
CA LEU A 116 7.15 -16.44 -6.93
C LEU A 116 6.76 -17.45 -8.02
N ALA A 117 5.59 -17.27 -8.66
CA ALA A 117 5.08 -18.19 -9.68
C ALA A 117 5.92 -18.26 -10.96
N TYR A 118 6.75 -17.24 -11.23
CA TYR A 118 7.62 -17.18 -12.41
C TYR A 118 9.09 -17.52 -12.14
N PHE A 119 9.44 -17.88 -10.90
CA PHE A 119 10.82 -18.21 -10.53
C PHE A 119 11.05 -19.72 -10.50
N ASP A 120 12.22 -20.15 -10.95
CA ASP A 120 12.60 -21.56 -11.07
C ASP A 120 13.02 -22.15 -9.72
N VAL A 121 12.20 -23.06 -9.18
CA VAL A 121 12.43 -23.75 -7.91
C VAL A 121 13.74 -24.55 -7.90
N THR A 122 14.25 -24.95 -9.07
CA THR A 122 15.50 -25.73 -9.17
C THR A 122 16.71 -24.98 -8.62
N LEU A 123 16.68 -23.64 -8.58
CA LEU A 123 17.75 -22.85 -7.96
C LEU A 123 17.84 -23.06 -6.45
N GLU A 124 16.71 -23.34 -5.79
CA GLU A 124 16.68 -23.66 -4.36
C GLU A 124 17.16 -25.08 -4.10
N GLU A 125 16.76 -26.03 -4.96
CA GLU A 125 17.21 -27.42 -4.91
C GLU A 125 18.73 -27.49 -5.12
N ALA A 126 19.27 -26.80 -6.13
CA ALA A 126 20.71 -26.73 -6.39
C ALA A 126 21.50 -26.13 -5.22
N ALA A 127 20.94 -25.15 -4.51
CA ALA A 127 21.57 -24.63 -3.30
C ALA A 127 21.61 -25.68 -2.18
N GLN A 128 20.53 -26.44 -2.00
CA GLN A 128 20.46 -27.51 -1.01
C GLN A 128 21.38 -28.68 -1.36
N ASP A 129 21.56 -29.01 -2.65
CA ASP A 129 22.54 -30.00 -3.14
C ASP A 129 23.99 -29.59 -2.82
N LEU A 130 24.27 -28.28 -2.80
CA LEU A 130 25.55 -27.72 -2.34
C LEU A 130 25.62 -27.59 -0.80
N TYR A 131 24.80 -28.36 -0.07
CA TYR A 131 24.69 -28.39 1.39
C TYR A 131 24.27 -27.05 2.03
N ALA A 132 23.62 -26.15 1.28
CA ALA A 132 23.00 -24.98 1.89
C ALA A 132 21.75 -25.38 2.70
N ASN A 133 21.67 -24.93 3.95
CA ASN A 133 20.45 -25.12 4.76
C ASN A 133 19.32 -24.17 4.32
N GLU A 134 18.08 -24.43 4.77
CA GLU A 134 16.90 -23.64 4.38
C GLU A 134 17.05 -22.12 4.58
N TRP A 135 17.69 -21.70 5.68
CA TRP A 135 17.93 -20.28 5.94
C TRP A 135 18.96 -19.67 4.98
N GLN A 136 20.02 -20.41 4.65
CA GLN A 136 21.01 -20.00 3.65
C GLN A 136 20.38 -19.91 2.26
N THR A 137 19.61 -20.92 1.86
CA THR A 137 18.87 -20.95 0.60
C THR A 137 17.89 -19.78 0.51
N PHE A 138 17.09 -19.54 1.56
CA PHE A 138 16.19 -18.40 1.61
C PHE A 138 16.94 -17.07 1.46
N ARG A 139 17.96 -16.82 2.28
CA ARG A 139 18.64 -15.53 2.31
C ARG A 139 19.47 -15.24 1.06
N ARG A 140 20.09 -16.27 0.46
CA ARG A 140 21.04 -16.10 -0.66
C ARG A 140 20.41 -16.34 -2.03
N VAL A 141 19.32 -17.09 -2.11
CA VAL A 141 18.67 -17.46 -3.37
C VAL A 141 17.27 -16.89 -3.42
N THR A 142 16.36 -17.36 -2.57
CA THR A 142 14.94 -16.99 -2.63
C THR A 142 14.73 -15.48 -2.46
N LEU A 143 15.28 -14.88 -1.40
CA LEU A 143 15.03 -13.50 -1.03
C LEU A 143 15.49 -12.51 -2.12
N PRO A 144 16.73 -12.59 -2.66
CA PRO A 144 17.14 -11.77 -3.79
C PRO A 144 16.25 -11.94 -5.03
N LEU A 145 15.79 -13.17 -5.32
CA LEU A 145 14.97 -13.46 -6.50
C LEU A 145 13.55 -12.89 -6.39
N ILE A 146 12.97 -12.88 -5.19
CA ILE A 146 11.66 -12.28 -4.91
C ILE A 146 11.72 -10.80 -4.57
N MET A 147 12.91 -10.24 -4.31
CA MET A 147 13.08 -8.84 -3.89
C MET A 147 12.41 -7.82 -4.82
N PRO A 148 12.46 -7.95 -6.17
CA PRO A 148 11.72 -7.05 -7.06
C PRO A 148 10.20 -7.10 -6.82
N GLY A 149 9.66 -8.29 -6.50
CA GLY A 149 8.26 -8.47 -6.15
C GLY A 149 7.91 -7.88 -4.79
N ILE A 150 8.78 -8.02 -3.79
CA ILE A 150 8.62 -7.40 -2.47
C ILE A 150 8.60 -5.87 -2.60
N LEU A 151 9.54 -5.30 -3.34
CA LEU A 151 9.62 -3.85 -3.57
C LEU A 151 8.42 -3.33 -4.38
N GLY A 152 8.01 -4.06 -5.42
CA GLY A 152 6.81 -3.75 -6.20
C GLY A 152 5.56 -3.74 -5.32
N GLY A 153 5.39 -4.76 -4.48
CA GLY A 153 4.29 -4.87 -3.51
C GLY A 153 4.32 -3.75 -2.46
N ALA A 154 5.49 -3.43 -1.91
CA ALA A 154 5.65 -2.36 -0.93
C ALA A 154 5.27 -0.99 -1.51
N LEU A 155 5.74 -0.66 -2.72
CA LEU A 155 5.37 0.59 -3.39
C LEU A 155 3.88 0.66 -3.72
N LEU A 156 3.28 -0.46 -4.13
CA LEU A 156 1.85 -0.54 -4.39
C LEU A 156 1.05 -0.29 -3.10
N ALA A 157 1.40 -0.97 -2.00
CA ALA A 157 0.78 -0.78 -0.69
C ALA A 157 0.93 0.66 -0.17
N PHE A 158 2.09 1.28 -0.40
CA PHE A 158 2.33 2.68 -0.04
C PHE A 158 1.43 3.62 -0.84
N THR A 159 1.33 3.40 -2.14
CA THR A 159 0.48 4.20 -3.03
C THR A 159 -0.99 4.10 -2.61
N LEU A 160 -1.50 2.87 -2.47
CA LEU A 160 -2.88 2.64 -2.04
C LEU A 160 -3.17 3.30 -0.69
N SER A 161 -2.24 3.19 0.26
CA SER A 161 -2.39 3.80 1.58
C SER A 161 -2.29 5.33 1.58
N LEU A 162 -1.50 5.92 0.69
CA LEU A 162 -1.27 7.37 0.66
C LEU A 162 -2.51 8.11 0.14
N ASP A 163 -3.18 7.52 -0.85
CA ASP A 163 -4.34 8.09 -1.53
C ASP A 163 -5.69 7.62 -0.97
N ASP A 164 -5.69 6.67 -0.02
CA ASP A 164 -6.94 6.19 0.55
C ASP A 164 -7.68 7.33 1.27
N PHE A 165 -8.90 7.56 0.79
CA PHE A 165 -9.86 8.43 1.43
C PHE A 165 -10.89 7.62 2.23
N VAL A 166 -11.39 6.52 1.67
CA VAL A 166 -12.62 5.87 2.15
C VAL A 166 -12.37 5.20 3.49
N ILE A 167 -11.36 4.33 3.59
CA ILE A 167 -11.08 3.60 4.83
C ILE A 167 -10.64 4.58 5.92
N THR A 168 -9.78 5.53 5.56
CA THR A 168 -9.32 6.60 6.45
C THR A 168 -10.49 7.44 6.96
N PHE A 169 -11.45 7.81 6.11
CA PHE A 169 -12.62 8.61 6.52
C PHE A 169 -13.44 7.95 7.61
N PHE A 170 -13.69 6.65 7.49
CA PHE A 170 -14.48 5.91 8.47
C PHE A 170 -13.69 5.55 9.72
N THR A 171 -12.36 5.49 9.66
CA THR A 171 -11.51 5.00 10.77
C THR A 171 -10.69 6.10 11.45
N ALA A 172 -10.74 7.33 10.93
CA ALA A 172 -10.09 8.49 11.51
C ALA A 172 -10.79 8.99 12.78
N GLY A 173 -10.00 9.57 13.66
CA GLY A 173 -10.47 10.29 14.84
C GLY A 173 -9.90 11.71 14.90
N VAL A 174 -10.06 12.33 16.08
CA VAL A 174 -9.58 13.69 16.31
C VAL A 174 -8.06 13.75 16.17
N GLY A 175 -7.56 14.71 15.39
CA GLY A 175 -6.12 14.93 15.19
C GLY A 175 -5.43 13.98 14.21
N SER A 176 -6.15 13.02 13.62
CA SER A 176 -5.57 12.04 12.68
C SER A 176 -5.94 12.32 11.22
N THR A 177 -6.21 13.58 10.86
CA THR A 177 -6.53 13.97 9.49
C THR A 177 -5.33 13.71 8.56
N THR A 178 -5.54 12.95 7.50
CA THR A 178 -4.59 12.69 6.42
C THR A 178 -4.80 13.66 5.25
N LEU A 179 -3.89 13.67 4.26
CA LEU A 179 -4.01 14.53 3.09
C LEU A 179 -5.32 14.34 2.31
N PRO A 180 -5.78 13.11 1.97
CA PRO A 180 -7.06 12.94 1.29
C PRO A 180 -8.24 13.50 2.10
N LEU A 181 -8.25 13.27 3.42
CA LEU A 181 -9.26 13.84 4.31
C LEU A 181 -9.19 15.36 4.37
N ARG A 182 -7.98 15.92 4.35
CA ARG A 182 -7.79 17.37 4.35
C ARG A 182 -8.32 17.99 3.06
N ILE A 183 -7.99 17.44 1.91
CA ILE A 183 -8.52 17.86 0.61
C ILE A 183 -10.04 17.83 0.62
N TYR A 184 -10.64 16.71 1.06
CA TYR A 184 -12.09 16.57 1.15
C TYR A 184 -12.72 17.63 2.07
N SER A 185 -12.11 17.89 3.24
CA SER A 185 -12.58 18.93 4.16
C SER A 185 -12.52 20.32 3.54
N MET A 186 -11.47 20.62 2.76
CA MET A 186 -11.31 21.91 2.09
C MET A 186 -12.34 22.08 0.98
N ILE A 187 -12.61 21.04 0.19
CA ILE A 187 -13.64 21.08 -0.87
C ILE A 187 -15.02 21.41 -0.29
N LYS A 188 -15.35 20.84 0.87
CA LYS A 188 -16.62 21.14 1.57
C LYS A 188 -16.74 22.59 2.03
N LEU A 189 -15.63 23.24 2.35
CA LEU A 189 -15.59 24.64 2.77
C LEU A 189 -15.56 25.62 1.58
N GLY A 190 -15.29 25.12 0.38
CA GLY A 190 -15.26 25.88 -0.87
C GLY A 190 -14.01 25.56 -1.69
N ILE A 191 -14.17 25.49 -3.02
CA ILE A 191 -13.05 25.19 -3.92
C ILE A 191 -12.16 26.42 -4.06
N THR A 192 -10.89 26.29 -3.65
CA THR A 192 -9.86 27.32 -3.81
C THR A 192 -8.73 26.81 -4.72
N PRO A 193 -7.96 27.71 -5.36
CA PRO A 193 -6.78 27.30 -6.13
C PRO A 193 -5.73 26.54 -5.32
N GLU A 194 -5.70 26.70 -3.99
CA GLU A 194 -4.84 25.93 -3.08
C GLU A 194 -5.18 24.43 -3.10
N ILE A 195 -6.47 24.08 -3.17
CA ILE A 195 -6.92 22.69 -3.28
C ILE A 195 -6.43 22.09 -4.59
N ASN A 196 -6.56 22.82 -5.69
CA ASN A 196 -6.12 22.34 -7.00
C ASN A 196 -4.60 22.10 -7.04
N ALA A 197 -3.82 22.98 -6.39
CA ALA A 197 -2.37 22.81 -6.27
C ALA A 197 -1.98 21.60 -5.39
N LEU A 198 -2.72 21.35 -4.29
CA LEU A 198 -2.47 20.18 -3.45
C LEU A 198 -2.85 18.88 -4.16
N SER A 199 -4.02 18.85 -4.81
CA SER A 199 -4.49 17.68 -5.57
C SER A 199 -3.57 17.36 -6.75
N SER A 200 -3.02 18.36 -7.44
CA SER A 200 -2.06 18.12 -8.53
C SER A 200 -0.74 17.52 -8.02
N LEU A 201 -0.23 17.97 -6.86
CA LEU A 201 0.95 17.38 -6.23
C LEU A 201 0.71 15.93 -5.82
N MET A 202 -0.44 15.64 -5.20
CA MET A 202 -0.81 14.27 -4.85
C MET A 202 -0.88 13.39 -6.09
N LEU A 203 -1.57 13.84 -7.15
CA LEU A 203 -1.66 13.09 -8.41
C LEU A 203 -0.27 12.78 -8.99
N ILE A 204 0.63 13.77 -9.05
CA ILE A 204 2.00 13.57 -9.55
C ILE A 204 2.76 12.56 -8.68
N ALA A 205 2.66 12.66 -7.35
CA ALA A 205 3.30 11.74 -6.43
C ALA A 205 2.81 10.31 -6.64
N SER A 206 1.49 10.10 -6.71
CA SER A 206 0.87 8.79 -6.89
C SER A 206 1.22 8.18 -8.24
N MET A 207 1.15 8.96 -9.33
CA MET A 207 1.58 8.50 -10.65
C MET A 207 3.05 8.08 -10.64
N THR A 208 3.93 8.85 -9.99
CA THR A 208 5.35 8.51 -9.88
C THR A 208 5.55 7.20 -9.13
N LEU A 209 4.86 7.01 -8.00
CA LEU A 209 4.96 5.79 -7.19
C LEU A 209 4.45 4.56 -7.93
N VAL A 210 3.31 4.67 -8.64
CA VAL A 210 2.76 3.58 -9.46
C VAL A 210 3.71 3.22 -10.59
N LEU A 211 4.24 4.22 -11.32
CA LEU A 211 5.18 3.97 -12.41
C LEU A 211 6.46 3.29 -11.93
N LEU A 212 6.99 3.71 -10.78
CA LEU A 212 8.13 3.05 -10.13
C LEU A 212 7.80 1.61 -9.73
N SER A 213 6.63 1.36 -9.15
CA SER A 213 6.17 0.02 -8.80
C SER A 213 6.09 -0.88 -10.04
N LEU A 214 5.49 -0.40 -11.14
CA LEU A 214 5.37 -1.16 -12.39
C LEU A 214 6.73 -1.42 -13.05
N PHE A 215 7.65 -0.45 -13.00
CA PHE A 215 8.98 -0.61 -13.55
C PHE A 215 9.78 -1.68 -12.80
N LEU A 216 9.74 -1.68 -11.47
CA LEU A 216 10.39 -2.70 -10.64
C LEU A 216 9.77 -4.09 -10.81
N GLN A 217 8.46 -4.17 -11.04
CA GLN A 217 7.78 -5.43 -11.33
C GLN A 217 8.20 -6.01 -12.69
N LYS A 218 8.38 -5.17 -13.72
CA LYS A 218 8.82 -5.59 -15.06
C LYS A 218 10.28 -6.06 -15.11
N GLY A 219 11.17 -5.41 -14.35
CA GLY A 219 12.61 -5.73 -14.35
C GLY A 219 12.98 -7.14 -13.86
N GLY A 220 12.03 -7.87 -13.24
CA GLY A 220 12.24 -9.27 -12.85
C GLY A 220 11.86 -10.31 -13.91
N GLY A 221 11.12 -9.93 -14.95
CA GLY A 221 10.74 -10.83 -16.04
C GLY A 221 11.88 -10.98 -17.03
N GLY A 222 12.77 -11.96 -16.78
CA GLY A 222 13.74 -12.38 -17.78
C GLY A 222 13.01 -12.69 -19.09
N ARG A 223 13.43 -12.02 -20.17
CA ARG A 223 13.10 -12.41 -21.53
C ARG A 223 13.54 -13.86 -21.70
N ILE A 224 12.60 -14.79 -21.73
CA ILE A 224 12.83 -16.08 -22.37
C ILE A 224 12.54 -15.81 -23.85
N GLU A 225 13.60 -15.54 -24.61
CA GLU A 225 13.55 -15.65 -26.05
C GLU A 225 13.14 -17.08 -26.39
N ILE A 226 12.00 -17.21 -27.06
CA ILE A 226 11.58 -18.45 -27.69
C ILE A 226 12.45 -18.58 -28.93
N VAL A 227 13.42 -19.50 -28.89
CA VAL A 227 14.09 -20.05 -30.07
C VAL A 227 13.68 -21.51 -30.19
#